data_AF-A0AAE3XKL4-F1
#
_entry.id   AF-A0AAE3XKL4-F1
#
_cell.length_a   1.000
_cell.length_b   1.000
_cell.length_c   1.000
_cell.angle_alpha   90.00
_cell.angle_beta   90.00
_cell.angle_gamma   90.00
#
_symmetry.space_group_name_H-M   'P 1'
#
loop_
_entity.id
_entity.type
_entity.pdbx_description
1 polymer ?
#
loop_
_entity_poly.entity_id
_entity_poly.type
_entity_poly.pdbx_seq_one_letter_code
_entity_poly.pdbx_strand_id
1 'polypeptide(L)'
;MRLVANRKGTSCQARPLLPKSNKGKSSMPPRFDLGSKGQVLQRSIGFEIELDYNPYWNEEHQKEVVEDKVFPLESKFPNFHKGDMIFKGDGFELQVDLAYDNFVPYLEIVTDSFDETVSGLHRLNEAMSKAMLFMEEIVNEARYHWTKFQLTRKAKSMGHLPTKFENLIYKLGGHGRLDTGSFQATSGVSLSAMNAIFDDLGEPRQDETEELREKRKSGRKTLIDWEEGVEYRKGYLHCATALKRVNEVVDKVQHEYGFGASLCGLLKIIGQYFILANEKLDSYPKSMPSILARTDFASMYRFVSTQTSDARYLEDWLAIISQMNDMLGIGPMNLPLYSKGIYNSWRAGKYYSGKQNILDVLTRERWVRKISEGKDELTERYFPDREAGKELESMGRMHDHMDDLDPLGLSKAPIFEFRDIDKRIHYTEWQSFAQAMFLWVQAKNNGQEAFFNDKKGQ
;
A
#
# COMPACT_ATOMS: atom_id res chain seq x y z
N MET A 1 -16.46 -18.20 -75.97
CA MET A 1 -17.01 -18.93 -74.80
C MET A 1 -18.49 -18.55 -74.66
N ARG A 2 -19.34 -19.55 -74.42
CA ARG A 2 -20.83 -19.63 -74.44
C ARG A 2 -21.55 -18.39 -73.84
N LEU A 3 -22.55 -17.75 -74.51
CA LEU A 3 -24.01 -18.05 -74.58
C LEU A 3 -24.65 -18.18 -73.17
N VAL A 4 -25.72 -17.49 -72.73
CA VAL A 4 -27.11 -17.35 -73.27
C VAL A 4 -27.89 -16.21 -72.54
N ALA A 5 -28.93 -15.72 -73.23
CA ALA A 5 -30.07 -14.82 -72.93
C ALA A 5 -30.80 -14.97 -71.54
N ASN A 6 -31.86 -14.23 -71.14
CA ASN A 6 -32.93 -13.55 -71.87
C ASN A 6 -33.76 -12.61 -70.95
N ARG A 7 -34.62 -11.80 -71.58
CA ARG A 7 -35.49 -10.73 -71.07
C ARG A 7 -36.87 -11.19 -70.53
N LYS A 8 -37.45 -10.32 -69.68
CA LYS A 8 -38.87 -9.89 -69.53
C LYS A 8 -39.92 -10.83 -68.87
N GLY A 9 -40.77 -10.22 -68.03
CA GLY A 9 -42.11 -10.73 -67.70
C GLY A 9 -42.80 -10.08 -66.49
N THR A 10 -43.77 -9.21 -66.76
CA THR A 10 -44.68 -8.47 -65.86
C THR A 10 -45.83 -9.31 -65.28
N SER A 11 -46.38 -8.99 -64.10
CA SER A 11 -47.81 -8.62 -63.90
C SER A 11 -48.26 -8.58 -62.42
N CYS A 12 -49.20 -7.68 -62.14
CA CYS A 12 -49.89 -7.41 -60.89
C CYS A 12 -50.96 -8.46 -60.55
N GLN A 13 -51.20 -8.77 -59.26
CA GLN A 13 -52.53 -9.08 -58.70
C GLN A 13 -52.61 -8.72 -57.20
N ALA A 14 -53.85 -8.50 -56.74
CA ALA A 14 -54.27 -7.73 -55.57
C ALA A 14 -54.38 -8.51 -54.24
N ARG A 15 -54.64 -7.74 -53.15
CA ARG A 15 -54.78 -8.08 -51.70
C ARG A 15 -55.86 -9.15 -51.38
N PRO A 16 -55.92 -9.65 -50.12
CA PRO A 16 -56.81 -8.99 -49.13
C PRO A 16 -56.22 -8.81 -47.71
N LEU A 17 -56.96 -8.01 -46.94
CA LEU A 17 -56.69 -7.44 -45.61
C LEU A 17 -57.09 -8.35 -44.43
N LEU A 18 -56.64 -7.94 -43.23
CA LEU A 18 -57.22 -8.05 -41.87
C LEU A 18 -56.48 -8.98 -40.88
N PRO A 19 -56.64 -8.80 -39.54
CA PRO A 19 -56.23 -7.63 -38.74
C PRO A 19 -55.44 -8.06 -37.48
N LYS A 20 -54.74 -7.15 -36.78
CA LYS A 20 -54.41 -7.20 -35.32
C LYS A 20 -53.46 -6.04 -34.99
N SER A 21 -53.98 -4.96 -34.41
CA SER A 21 -54.10 -4.67 -32.98
C SER A 21 -52.88 -3.89 -32.43
N ASN A 22 -53.11 -2.60 -32.20
CA ASN A 22 -52.31 -1.70 -31.38
C ASN A 22 -51.96 -2.33 -30.02
N LYS A 23 -50.72 -2.14 -29.56
CA LYS A 23 -50.40 -1.50 -28.27
C LYS A 23 -48.89 -1.40 -28.04
N GLY A 24 -48.42 -0.17 -27.80
CA GLY A 24 -47.32 0.14 -26.89
C GLY A 24 -45.89 -0.08 -27.38
N LYS A 25 -45.33 0.89 -28.13
CA LYS A 25 -43.89 1.14 -28.11
C LYS A 25 -43.55 1.84 -26.79
N SER A 26 -43.03 1.09 -25.82
CA SER A 26 -42.23 1.60 -24.71
C SER A 26 -40.80 1.17 -24.96
N SER A 27 -39.95 2.13 -25.33
CA SER A 27 -38.50 1.95 -25.40
C SER A 27 -37.95 1.87 -23.99
N MET A 28 -37.69 0.65 -23.50
CA MET A 28 -36.77 0.45 -22.37
C MET A 28 -35.33 0.35 -22.88
N PRO A 29 -34.34 0.90 -22.14
CA PRO A 29 -32.92 0.72 -22.44
C PRO A 29 -32.48 -0.74 -22.21
N PRO A 30 -31.33 -1.16 -22.76
CA PRO A 30 -30.88 -2.54 -22.63
C PRO A 30 -30.59 -2.86 -21.16
N ARG A 31 -31.24 -3.92 -20.67
CA ARG A 31 -30.86 -4.61 -19.43
C ARG A 31 -29.50 -5.26 -19.66
N PHE A 32 -28.50 -4.86 -18.89
CA PHE A 32 -27.28 -5.65 -18.72
C PHE A 32 -27.63 -6.88 -17.90
N ASP A 33 -27.55 -8.03 -18.56
CA ASP A 33 -27.70 -9.35 -17.97
C ASP A 33 -26.40 -9.69 -17.20
N LEU A 34 -26.37 -9.38 -15.90
CA LEU A 34 -25.34 -9.83 -14.96
C LEU A 34 -25.68 -11.26 -14.52
N GLY A 35 -25.45 -12.22 -15.42
CA GLY A 35 -25.87 -13.59 -15.20
C GLY A 35 -25.07 -14.60 -16.02
N SER A 36 -23.78 -14.79 -15.69
CA SER A 36 -23.10 -16.10 -15.78
C SER A 36 -21.61 -15.99 -15.44
N LYS A 37 -21.15 -16.88 -14.55
CA LYS A 37 -19.79 -17.40 -14.38
C LYS A 37 -18.68 -16.70 -15.20
N GLY A 38 -17.96 -15.77 -14.57
CA GLY A 38 -16.73 -15.16 -15.10
C GLY A 38 -15.56 -15.39 -14.15
N GLN A 39 -14.61 -16.22 -14.57
CA GLN A 39 -13.36 -16.53 -13.89
C GLN A 39 -12.35 -15.38 -13.94
N VAL A 40 -11.61 -15.24 -12.84
CA VAL A 40 -10.25 -14.68 -12.61
C VAL A 40 -10.01 -13.26 -13.09
N LEU A 41 -9.76 -12.33 -12.15
CA LEU A 41 -9.28 -10.98 -12.40
C LEU A 41 -7.96 -10.72 -11.60
N GLN A 42 -6.79 -10.56 -12.26
CA GLN A 42 -5.45 -10.75 -11.64
C GLN A 42 -4.93 -9.49 -10.94
N ARG A 43 -4.67 -9.57 -9.61
CA ARG A 43 -3.90 -8.60 -8.78
C ARG A 43 -3.08 -9.32 -7.72
N SER A 44 -1.82 -8.95 -7.50
CA SER A 44 -0.97 -9.60 -6.50
C SER A 44 -0.94 -8.85 -5.17
N ILE A 45 -1.20 -9.54 -4.06
CA ILE A 45 -0.82 -9.06 -2.72
C ILE A 45 0.44 -9.78 -2.26
N GLY A 46 1.43 -9.01 -1.84
CA GLY A 46 2.65 -9.49 -1.20
C GLY A 46 2.72 -9.01 0.24
N PHE A 47 3.42 -9.76 1.07
CA PHE A 47 3.62 -9.47 2.49
C PHE A 47 5.09 -9.39 2.83
N GLU A 48 5.45 -8.39 3.63
CA GLU A 48 6.74 -8.24 4.28
C GLU A 48 6.50 -8.30 5.79
N ILE A 49 7.26 -9.14 6.50
CA ILE A 49 7.12 -9.33 7.95
C ILE A 49 8.47 -9.00 8.58
N GLU A 50 8.59 -7.77 9.09
CA GLU A 50 9.78 -7.31 9.80
C GLU A 50 9.85 -8.02 11.15
N LEU A 51 10.90 -8.81 11.38
CA LEU A 51 11.11 -9.47 12.66
C LEU A 51 11.59 -8.43 13.67
N ASP A 52 10.96 -8.34 14.84
CA ASP A 52 11.36 -7.43 15.94
C ASP A 52 12.61 -7.99 16.65
N TYR A 53 13.61 -8.36 15.87
CA TYR A 53 14.80 -9.05 16.30
C TYR A 53 16.05 -8.39 15.73
N ASN A 54 16.95 -8.03 16.64
CA ASN A 54 18.26 -7.53 16.28
C ASN A 54 19.30 -8.65 16.51
N PRO A 55 19.82 -9.30 15.46
CA PRO A 55 20.76 -10.41 15.61
C PRO A 55 22.14 -10.02 16.12
N TYR A 56 22.45 -8.73 16.20
CA TYR A 56 23.81 -8.22 16.36
C TYR A 56 23.97 -7.29 17.58
N TRP A 57 22.89 -7.04 18.33
CA TRP A 57 22.89 -6.19 19.53
C TRP A 57 23.35 -6.98 20.78
N ASN A 58 24.65 -7.16 20.98
CA ASN A 58 25.17 -7.76 22.23
C ASN A 58 25.52 -6.69 23.30
N GLU A 59 25.64 -7.10 24.57
CA GLU A 59 25.99 -6.21 25.69
C GLU A 59 27.35 -5.47 25.51
N GLU A 60 28.27 -6.03 24.72
CA GLU A 60 29.54 -5.37 24.36
C GLU A 60 29.30 -4.17 23.41
N HIS A 61 28.43 -4.31 22.40
CA HIS A 61 28.03 -3.20 21.52
C HIS A 61 27.30 -2.09 22.30
N GLN A 62 26.52 -2.42 23.33
CA GLN A 62 25.89 -1.40 24.18
C GLN A 62 26.90 -0.54 24.93
N LYS A 63 28.00 -1.11 25.43
CA LYS A 63 29.04 -0.35 26.14
C LYS A 63 29.84 0.54 25.18
N GLU A 64 30.09 0.06 23.96
CA GLU A 64 30.88 0.81 22.96
C GLU A 64 30.10 1.96 22.29
N VAL A 65 28.78 1.80 22.04
CA VAL A 65 27.92 2.87 21.47
C VAL A 65 27.65 4.00 22.47
N VAL A 66 27.66 3.71 23.77
CA VAL A 66 27.46 4.71 24.84
C VAL A 66 28.68 5.62 25.03
N GLU A 67 29.87 5.23 24.55
CA GLU A 67 31.14 5.96 24.77
C GLU A 67 31.57 6.91 23.61
N ASP A 68 30.64 7.39 22.77
CA ASP A 68 30.90 8.40 21.70
C ASP A 68 31.90 7.99 20.59
N LYS A 69 32.38 6.74 20.56
CA LYS A 69 33.21 6.21 19.47
C LYS A 69 32.33 5.58 18.40
N VAL A 70 31.87 6.41 17.46
CA VAL A 70 31.29 5.94 16.18
C VAL A 70 32.38 5.20 15.41
N PHE A 71 32.52 3.90 15.61
CA PHE A 71 33.33 3.08 14.71
C PHE A 71 32.57 2.88 13.39
N PRO A 72 33.25 2.94 12.23
CA PRO A 72 32.70 2.44 10.99
C PRO A 72 32.52 0.92 11.15
N LEU A 73 31.26 0.49 11.23
CA LEU A 73 30.82 -0.91 11.27
C LEU A 73 31.28 -1.75 10.06
N GLU A 74 31.89 -1.10 9.07
CA GLU A 74 32.39 -1.65 7.80
C GLU A 74 33.45 -2.77 7.94
N SER A 75 34.07 -2.96 9.12
CA SER A 75 35.24 -3.86 9.25
C SER A 75 34.98 -5.25 9.86
N LYS A 76 33.77 -5.53 10.40
CA LYS A 76 33.49 -6.81 11.10
C LYS A 76 32.25 -7.57 10.64
N PHE A 77 31.43 -6.98 9.78
CA PHE A 77 30.24 -7.64 9.24
C PHE A 77 30.46 -8.00 7.77
N PRO A 78 29.90 -9.12 7.27
CA PRO A 78 29.80 -9.33 5.84
C PRO A 78 29.04 -8.15 5.24
N ASN A 79 29.46 -7.65 4.07
CA ASN A 79 28.78 -6.58 3.35
C ASN A 79 27.39 -7.04 2.87
N PHE A 80 26.42 -7.09 3.80
CA PHE A 80 25.02 -7.30 3.48
C PHE A 80 24.38 -5.99 3.04
N HIS A 81 23.59 -6.06 1.98
CA HIS A 81 22.78 -4.96 1.48
C HIS A 81 21.30 -5.28 1.77
N LYS A 82 20.47 -4.24 1.88
CA LYS A 82 19.03 -4.41 1.98
C LYS A 82 18.51 -5.26 0.81
N GLY A 83 17.65 -6.24 1.10
CA GLY A 83 17.14 -7.21 0.13
C GLY A 83 18.10 -8.36 -0.19
N ASP A 84 19.28 -8.44 0.44
CA ASP A 84 20.11 -9.64 0.30
C ASP A 84 19.35 -10.85 0.84
N MET A 85 19.04 -11.78 -0.07
CA MET A 85 18.32 -13.02 0.26
C MET A 85 19.21 -13.97 1.06
N ILE A 86 18.78 -14.24 2.29
CA ILE A 86 19.40 -15.22 3.18
C ILE A 86 18.85 -16.59 2.85
N PHE A 87 17.53 -16.77 2.86
CA PHE A 87 16.89 -18.06 2.62
C PHE A 87 15.76 -17.91 1.59
N LYS A 88 15.62 -18.92 0.73
CA LYS A 88 14.50 -19.03 -0.21
C LYS A 88 13.67 -20.25 0.14
N GLY A 89 12.46 -20.02 0.63
CA GLY A 89 11.43 -21.03 0.82
C GLY A 89 10.54 -21.16 -0.42
N ASP A 90 9.53 -22.02 -0.33
CA ASP A 90 8.49 -22.12 -1.34
C ASP A 90 7.38 -21.10 -1.05
N GLY A 91 7.35 -20.02 -1.84
CA GLY A 91 6.41 -18.90 -1.69
C GLY A 91 6.86 -17.79 -0.74
N PHE A 92 8.07 -17.86 -0.17
CA PHE A 92 8.63 -16.81 0.68
C PHE A 92 10.17 -16.82 0.69
N GLU A 93 10.75 -15.71 1.13
CA GLU A 93 12.18 -15.50 1.27
C GLU A 93 12.46 -14.84 2.63
N LEU A 94 13.58 -15.18 3.25
CA LEU A 94 14.13 -14.43 4.39
C LEU A 94 15.19 -13.49 3.82
N GLN A 95 15.01 -12.19 3.99
CA GLN A 95 15.89 -11.16 3.46
C GLN A 95 16.50 -10.33 4.59
N VAL A 96 17.63 -9.70 4.27
CA VAL A 96 18.21 -8.65 5.12
C VAL A 96 17.40 -7.37 4.95
N ASP A 97 16.87 -6.85 6.03
CA ASP A 97 16.41 -5.47 6.10
C ASP A 97 17.45 -4.59 6.84
N LEU A 98 17.44 -3.28 6.61
CA LEU A 98 18.40 -2.35 7.22
C LEU A 98 17.67 -1.14 7.78
N ALA A 99 17.74 -0.94 9.09
CA ALA A 99 17.36 0.34 9.68
C ALA A 99 18.50 1.36 9.55
N TYR A 100 18.15 2.56 9.07
CA TYR A 100 19.07 3.69 8.82
C TYR A 100 19.98 4.03 9.99
N ASP A 101 19.50 3.81 11.21
CA ASP A 101 20.05 4.49 12.38
C ASP A 101 21.26 3.74 12.97
N ASN A 102 21.46 2.46 12.62
CA ASN A 102 22.43 1.62 13.33
C ASN A 102 23.36 0.74 12.46
N PHE A 103 23.23 0.70 11.12
CA PHE A 103 23.92 -0.31 10.28
C PHE A 103 23.72 -1.75 10.78
N VAL A 104 22.66 -1.99 11.56
CA VAL A 104 22.38 -3.31 12.08
C VAL A 104 21.37 -3.99 11.16
N PRO A 105 21.74 -5.14 10.57
CA PRO A 105 20.82 -5.90 9.75
C PRO A 105 19.66 -6.42 10.60
N TYR A 106 18.44 -6.06 10.20
CA TYR A 106 17.21 -6.73 10.60
C TYR A 106 16.93 -7.87 9.63
N LEU A 107 15.94 -8.69 9.99
CA LEU A 107 15.45 -9.76 9.15
C LEU A 107 14.01 -9.49 8.81
N GLU A 108 13.66 -9.74 7.57
CA GLU A 108 12.28 -9.71 7.12
C GLU A 108 11.95 -10.98 6.35
N ILE A 109 10.71 -11.46 6.50
CA ILE A 109 10.16 -12.48 5.63
C ILE A 109 9.36 -11.77 4.54
N VAL A 110 9.76 -11.98 3.29
CA VAL A 110 9.10 -11.43 2.11
C VAL A 110 8.41 -12.57 1.38
N THR A 111 7.12 -12.45 1.13
CA THR A 111 6.38 -13.48 0.39
C THR A 111 6.37 -13.21 -1.11
N ASP A 112 6.10 -14.26 -1.89
CA ASP A 112 5.69 -14.08 -3.28
C ASP A 112 4.45 -13.18 -3.35
N SER A 113 4.24 -12.64 -4.54
CA SER A 113 3.00 -11.95 -4.91
C SER A 113 1.89 -12.97 -5.20
N PHE A 114 0.72 -12.82 -4.56
CA PHE A 114 -0.41 -13.76 -4.70
C PHE A 114 -1.63 -13.12 -5.33
N ASP A 115 -2.12 -13.73 -6.41
CA ASP A 115 -3.30 -13.22 -7.12
C ASP A 115 -4.55 -13.19 -6.22
N GLU A 116 -5.38 -12.14 -6.28
CA GLU A 116 -6.67 -11.97 -5.58
C GLU A 116 -7.75 -12.96 -6.07
N THR A 117 -7.44 -14.25 -6.03
CA THR A 117 -8.26 -15.37 -6.50
C THR A 117 -8.28 -16.48 -5.44
N VAL A 118 -9.18 -17.44 -5.60
CA VAL A 118 -9.21 -18.64 -4.73
C VAL A 118 -7.87 -19.40 -4.79
N SER A 119 -7.27 -19.51 -5.99
CA SER A 119 -5.98 -20.18 -6.15
C SER A 119 -4.83 -19.40 -5.51
N GLY A 120 -4.83 -18.07 -5.61
CA GLY A 120 -3.82 -17.24 -4.97
C GLY A 120 -3.96 -17.23 -3.45
N LEU A 121 -5.18 -17.22 -2.91
CA LEU A 121 -5.42 -17.42 -1.48
C LEU A 121 -4.90 -18.79 -0.98
N HIS A 122 -5.09 -19.85 -1.78
CA HIS A 122 -4.54 -21.16 -1.44
C HIS A 122 -3.00 -21.13 -1.40
N ARG A 123 -2.35 -20.54 -2.42
CA ARG A 123 -0.89 -20.36 -2.45
C ARG A 123 -0.37 -19.51 -1.30
N LEU A 124 -1.08 -18.42 -0.96
CA LEU A 124 -0.77 -17.59 0.21
C LEU A 124 -0.79 -18.44 1.48
N ASN A 125 -1.86 -19.20 1.69
CA ASN A 125 -1.98 -20.08 2.84
C ASN A 125 -0.84 -21.10 2.93
N GLU A 126 -0.48 -21.73 1.82
CA GLU A 126 0.65 -22.66 1.78
C GLU A 126 1.99 -21.98 2.10
N ALA A 127 2.26 -20.81 1.50
CA ALA A 127 3.47 -20.04 1.75
C ALA A 127 3.58 -19.61 3.22
N MET A 128 2.49 -19.08 3.78
CA MET A 128 2.43 -18.65 5.18
C MET A 128 2.56 -19.82 6.14
N SER A 129 1.91 -20.96 5.90
CA SER A 129 2.10 -22.16 6.72
C SER A 129 3.56 -22.63 6.70
N LYS A 130 4.24 -22.59 5.55
CA LYS A 130 5.67 -22.94 5.45
C LYS A 130 6.57 -21.93 6.16
N ALA A 131 6.28 -20.64 6.07
CA ALA A 131 6.98 -19.60 6.82
C ALA A 131 6.80 -19.76 8.32
N MET A 132 5.59 -20.12 8.78
CA MET A 132 5.30 -20.39 10.18
C MET A 132 6.04 -21.62 10.71
N LEU A 133 6.09 -22.71 9.95
CA LEU A 133 6.88 -23.90 10.31
C LEU A 133 8.37 -23.58 10.36
N PHE A 134 8.87 -22.80 9.40
CA PHE A 134 10.24 -22.30 9.44
C PHE A 134 10.50 -21.51 10.74
N MET A 135 9.62 -20.56 11.09
CA MET A 135 9.74 -19.77 12.32
C MET A 135 9.58 -20.56 13.61
N GLU A 136 8.69 -21.56 13.67
CA GLU A 136 8.56 -22.45 14.81
C GLU A 136 9.89 -23.13 15.11
N GLU A 137 10.55 -23.63 14.07
CA GLU A 137 11.87 -24.21 14.18
C GLU A 137 12.93 -23.17 14.56
N ILE A 138 12.85 -21.95 13.99
CA ILE A 138 13.73 -20.84 14.41
C ILE A 138 13.63 -20.58 15.90
N VAL A 139 12.43 -20.35 16.38
CA VAL A 139 12.14 -19.97 17.77
C VAL A 139 12.52 -21.11 18.73
N ASN A 140 12.30 -22.37 18.34
CA ASN A 140 12.67 -23.53 19.14
C ASN A 140 14.18 -23.76 19.20
N GLU A 141 14.91 -23.60 18.09
CA GLU A 141 16.38 -23.76 18.03
C GLU A 141 17.15 -22.54 18.56
N ALA A 142 16.58 -21.34 18.46
CA ALA A 142 17.20 -20.08 18.92
C ALA A 142 17.50 -20.04 20.42
N ARG A 143 17.01 -21.01 21.21
CA ARG A 143 17.42 -21.17 22.61
C ARG A 143 18.91 -21.50 22.79
N TYR A 144 19.66 -21.86 21.73
CA TYR A 144 21.02 -22.42 21.84
C TYR A 144 22.11 -21.82 20.91
N HIS A 145 21.92 -20.61 20.39
CA HIS A 145 22.78 -19.95 19.37
C HIS A 145 22.60 -20.50 17.95
N TRP A 146 22.70 -19.59 16.97
CA TRP A 146 22.54 -19.87 15.55
C TRP A 146 23.89 -19.84 14.84
N THR A 147 24.34 -21.01 14.38
CA THR A 147 25.52 -21.15 13.53
C THR A 147 25.09 -21.23 12.07
N LYS A 148 25.94 -20.74 11.15
CA LYS A 148 25.88 -21.00 9.70
C LYS A 148 25.48 -22.44 9.36
N PHE A 149 25.95 -23.40 10.17
CA PHE A 149 25.69 -24.82 9.99
C PHE A 149 24.21 -25.20 10.18
N GLN A 150 23.52 -24.64 11.17
CA GLN A 150 22.10 -24.93 11.44
C GLN A 150 21.20 -24.42 10.31
N LEU A 151 21.37 -23.15 9.92
CA LEU A 151 20.67 -22.54 8.79
C LEU A 151 20.92 -23.29 7.47
N THR A 152 22.18 -23.64 7.19
CA THR A 152 22.55 -24.40 5.98
C THR A 152 21.96 -25.81 5.98
N ARG A 153 22.00 -26.51 7.12
CA ARG A 153 21.41 -27.85 7.27
C ARG A 153 19.90 -27.79 7.08
N LYS A 154 19.25 -26.75 7.61
CA LYS A 154 17.81 -26.58 7.47
C LYS A 154 17.41 -26.29 6.04
N ALA A 155 18.09 -25.34 5.38
CA ALA A 155 17.87 -25.05 3.97
C ALA A 155 17.96 -26.33 3.11
N LYS A 156 19.01 -27.13 3.35
CA LYS A 156 19.17 -28.45 2.72
C LYS A 156 18.03 -29.43 3.05
N SER A 157 17.57 -29.49 4.30
CA SER A 157 16.47 -30.39 4.70
C SER A 157 15.13 -30.02 4.07
N MET A 158 14.94 -28.74 3.71
CA MET A 158 13.77 -28.24 3.00
C MET A 158 13.92 -28.29 1.48
N GLY A 159 15.05 -28.82 0.96
CA GLY A 159 15.31 -28.90 -0.48
C GLY A 159 15.74 -27.58 -1.13
N HIS A 160 16.13 -26.58 -0.34
CA HIS A 160 16.54 -25.26 -0.81
C HIS A 160 18.06 -25.08 -0.78
N LEU A 161 18.59 -24.35 -1.76
CA LEU A 161 20.01 -24.04 -1.84
C LEU A 161 20.31 -22.73 -1.08
N PRO A 162 21.19 -22.77 -0.07
CA PRO A 162 21.65 -21.56 0.59
C PRO A 162 22.45 -20.67 -0.38
N THR A 163 21.97 -19.46 -0.70
CA THR A 163 22.57 -18.60 -1.75
C THR A 163 23.76 -17.74 -1.29
N LYS A 164 23.79 -17.26 -0.04
CA LYS A 164 24.91 -16.45 0.51
C LYS A 164 25.09 -16.69 2.01
N PHE A 165 25.56 -17.87 2.42
CA PHE A 165 25.72 -18.19 3.85
C PHE A 165 27.15 -18.05 4.37
N GLU A 166 28.09 -17.56 3.56
CA GLU A 166 29.51 -17.80 3.85
C GLU A 166 29.97 -17.27 5.22
N ASN A 167 29.30 -16.26 5.77
CA ASN A 167 29.71 -15.60 7.02
C ASN A 167 28.57 -15.29 8.02
N LEU A 168 27.41 -15.98 7.93
CA LEU A 168 26.30 -15.77 8.86
C LEU A 168 26.53 -16.51 10.19
N ILE A 169 27.14 -15.82 11.15
CA ILE A 169 27.15 -16.23 12.56
C ILE A 169 26.23 -15.26 13.31
N TYR A 170 25.06 -15.74 13.70
CA TYR A 170 24.13 -15.01 14.55
C TYR A 170 24.41 -15.35 16.00
N LYS A 171 25.19 -14.51 16.69
CA LYS A 171 25.27 -14.59 18.14
C LYS A 171 24.05 -13.85 18.68
N LEU A 172 23.01 -14.60 19.05
CA LEU A 172 21.77 -14.03 19.55
C LEU A 172 22.05 -13.23 20.84
N GLY A 173 22.34 -11.94 20.69
CA GLY A 173 22.55 -11.01 21.77
C GLY A 173 21.19 -10.48 22.23
N GLY A 174 20.62 -11.11 23.26
CA GLY A 174 19.71 -10.57 24.27
C GLY A 174 18.52 -9.63 23.97
N HIS A 175 18.35 -9.03 22.80
CA HIS A 175 17.37 -7.96 22.58
C HIS A 175 16.54 -8.17 21.30
N GLY A 176 15.27 -8.51 21.50
CA GLY A 176 14.27 -8.70 20.44
C GLY A 176 13.46 -9.98 20.60
N ARG A 177 12.36 -10.08 19.86
CA ARG A 177 11.39 -11.18 19.84
C ARG A 177 11.34 -11.80 18.46
N LEU A 178 12.05 -12.91 18.26
CA LEU A 178 11.97 -13.72 17.04
C LEU A 178 10.60 -14.38 16.86
N ASP A 179 9.82 -14.49 17.93
CA ASP A 179 8.50 -15.08 17.93
C ASP A 179 7.40 -14.15 17.39
N THR A 180 7.74 -12.89 17.09
CA THR A 180 6.79 -11.88 16.62
C THR A 180 7.33 -11.09 15.43
N GLY A 181 6.44 -10.59 14.57
CA GLY A 181 6.79 -9.70 13.46
C GLY A 181 5.81 -8.55 13.30
N SER A 182 6.23 -7.51 12.58
CA SER A 182 5.39 -6.38 12.16
C SER A 182 5.02 -6.55 10.70
N PHE A 183 3.73 -6.51 10.37
CA PHE A 183 3.26 -6.77 9.02
C PHE A 183 3.30 -5.53 8.15
N GLN A 184 3.65 -5.74 6.89
CA GLN A 184 3.41 -4.84 5.79
C GLN A 184 2.78 -5.64 4.65
N ALA A 185 1.89 -5.00 3.89
CA ALA A 185 1.24 -5.62 2.74
C ALA A 185 1.28 -4.68 1.55
N THR A 186 1.79 -5.14 0.41
CA THR A 186 1.79 -4.38 -0.85
C THR A 186 0.74 -4.95 -1.78
N SER A 187 -0.15 -4.10 -2.30
CA SER A 187 -1.24 -4.52 -3.20
C SER A 187 -1.71 -3.35 -4.08
N GLY A 188 -2.12 -3.66 -5.31
CA GLY A 188 -2.98 -2.78 -6.10
C GLY A 188 -4.31 -2.53 -5.40
N VAL A 189 -4.69 -1.25 -5.24
CA VAL A 189 -5.99 -0.87 -4.67
C VAL A 189 -6.66 0.18 -5.55
N SER A 190 -7.92 -0.07 -5.97
CA SER A 190 -8.62 0.92 -6.79
C SER A 190 -8.80 2.24 -6.02
N LEU A 191 -8.74 3.39 -6.69
CA LEU A 191 -8.90 4.67 -6.00
C LEU A 191 -10.29 4.81 -5.35
N SER A 192 -11.32 4.23 -5.94
CA SER A 192 -12.65 4.12 -5.30
C SER A 192 -12.63 3.25 -4.05
N ALA A 193 -11.88 2.15 -4.04
CA ALA A 193 -11.68 1.33 -2.84
C ALA A 193 -10.89 2.10 -1.78
N MET A 194 -9.88 2.89 -2.17
CA MET A 194 -9.15 3.74 -1.22
C MET A 194 -10.04 4.77 -0.56
N ASN A 195 -11.01 5.34 -1.27
CA ASN A 195 -12.02 6.21 -0.68
C ASN A 195 -12.76 5.52 0.48
N ALA A 196 -13.23 4.28 0.26
CA ALA A 196 -13.92 3.49 1.28
C ALA A 196 -13.01 3.04 2.43
N ILE A 197 -11.74 2.72 2.14
CA ILE A 197 -10.75 2.36 3.17
C ILE A 197 -10.50 3.55 4.09
N PHE A 198 -10.36 4.76 3.55
CA PHE A 198 -10.14 5.96 4.36
C PHE A 198 -11.37 6.29 5.24
N ASP A 199 -12.58 6.00 4.75
CA ASP A 199 -13.80 6.14 5.55
C ASP A 199 -13.86 5.15 6.71
N ASP A 200 -13.34 3.94 6.53
CA ASP A 200 -13.31 2.91 7.57
C ASP A 200 -12.23 3.17 8.63
N LEU A 201 -11.08 3.69 8.21
CA LEU A 201 -9.92 3.88 9.09
C LEU A 201 -9.95 5.22 9.82
N GLY A 202 -10.65 6.24 9.32
CA GLY A 202 -10.79 7.52 10.04
C GLY A 202 -11.47 7.36 11.40
N GLU A 203 -11.18 8.29 12.31
CA GLU A 203 -11.91 8.40 13.58
C GLU A 203 -13.43 8.38 13.38
N PRO A 204 -14.21 7.89 14.36
CA PRO A 204 -15.66 7.92 14.28
C PRO A 204 -16.19 9.32 13.96
N ARG A 205 -17.07 9.39 12.95
CA ARG A 205 -17.79 10.62 12.63
C ARG A 205 -18.95 10.83 13.60
N GLN A 206 -19.43 12.06 13.73
CA GLN A 206 -20.57 12.36 14.61
C GLN A 206 -21.86 11.68 14.16
N ASP A 207 -22.01 11.43 12.86
CA ASP A 207 -23.14 10.77 12.22
C ASP A 207 -22.96 9.23 12.12
N GLU A 208 -21.85 8.68 12.60
CA GLU A 208 -21.58 7.24 12.55
C GLU A 208 -22.42 6.50 13.61
N THR A 209 -23.24 5.55 13.15
CA THR A 209 -24.01 4.67 14.03
C THR A 209 -23.11 3.78 14.87
N GLU A 210 -23.55 3.39 16.07
CA GLU A 210 -22.80 2.49 16.96
C GLU A 210 -22.49 1.14 16.31
N GLU A 211 -23.42 0.57 15.53
CA GLU A 211 -23.19 -0.68 14.81
C GLU A 211 -22.02 -0.57 13.82
N LEU A 212 -21.98 0.50 13.03
CA LEU A 212 -20.89 0.74 12.08
C LEU A 212 -19.57 1.02 12.80
N ARG A 213 -19.62 1.72 13.94
CA ARG A 213 -18.46 1.99 14.78
C ARG A 213 -17.80 0.71 15.27
N GLU A 214 -18.59 -0.23 15.79
CA GLU A 214 -18.08 -1.52 16.26
C GLU A 214 -17.55 -2.37 15.10
N LYS A 215 -18.19 -2.35 13.92
CA LYS A 215 -17.67 -3.04 12.72
C LYS A 215 -16.29 -2.51 12.28
N ARG A 216 -16.06 -1.19 12.36
CA ARG A 216 -14.80 -0.55 11.94
C ARG A 216 -13.68 -0.60 12.98
N LYS A 217 -14.01 -0.90 14.24
CA LYS A 217 -13.10 -0.84 15.39
C LYS A 217 -11.85 -1.71 15.22
N SER A 218 -11.99 -2.95 14.76
CA SER A 218 -10.85 -3.85 14.53
C SER A 218 -9.92 -3.28 13.46
N GLY A 219 -10.45 -2.86 12.31
CA GLY A 219 -9.66 -2.19 11.27
C GLY A 219 -8.91 -0.95 11.76
N ARG A 220 -9.55 -0.05 12.51
CA ARG A 220 -8.90 1.13 13.09
C ARG A 220 -7.77 0.77 14.04
N LYS A 221 -8.00 -0.19 14.92
CA LYS A 221 -6.98 -0.67 15.86
C LYS A 221 -5.81 -1.33 15.14
N THR A 222 -6.09 -2.28 14.28
CA THR A 222 -5.06 -3.15 13.71
C THR A 222 -4.28 -2.47 12.57
N LEU A 223 -4.98 -1.72 11.70
CA LEU A 223 -4.38 -1.12 10.52
C LEU A 223 -3.77 0.26 10.75
N ILE A 224 -4.19 1.01 11.79
CA ILE A 224 -3.63 2.34 12.07
C ILE A 224 -3.34 2.60 13.57
N ASP A 225 -3.34 1.56 14.42
CA ASP A 225 -3.10 1.65 15.87
C ASP A 225 -3.97 2.72 16.56
N TRP A 226 -5.26 2.74 16.22
CA TRP A 226 -6.22 3.65 16.85
C TRP A 226 -7.13 2.91 17.83
N GLU A 227 -7.18 3.40 19.06
CA GLU A 227 -8.10 2.98 20.11
C GLU A 227 -8.82 4.17 20.73
N GLU A 228 -10.13 4.03 20.92
CA GLU A 228 -10.96 5.06 21.53
C GLU A 228 -10.57 5.32 23.00
N GLY A 229 -10.39 6.58 23.36
CA GLY A 229 -10.09 6.99 24.74
C GLY A 229 -8.65 6.77 25.19
N VAL A 230 -7.75 6.32 24.30
CA VAL A 230 -6.32 6.17 24.60
C VAL A 230 -5.56 7.43 24.16
N GLU A 231 -4.91 8.12 25.11
CA GLU A 231 -3.94 9.18 24.79
C GLU A 231 -2.65 8.54 24.24
N TYR A 232 -2.56 8.45 22.91
CA TYR A 232 -1.38 7.89 22.24
C TYR A 232 -0.16 8.82 22.30
N ARG A 233 1.03 8.23 22.26
CA ARG A 233 2.29 8.97 22.08
C ARG A 233 2.30 9.63 20.69
N LYS A 234 2.19 10.96 20.64
CA LYS A 234 2.56 11.98 19.60
C LYS A 234 2.69 11.66 18.08
N GLY A 235 2.40 10.45 17.57
CA GLY A 235 2.58 10.08 16.16
C GLY A 235 1.35 9.39 15.53
N TYR A 236 0.78 8.36 16.16
CA TYR A 236 -0.31 7.55 15.56
C TYR A 236 -1.71 8.15 15.74
N LEU A 237 -1.97 8.88 16.83
CA LEU A 237 -3.21 9.64 17.02
C LEU A 237 -3.49 10.59 15.84
N HIS A 238 -2.42 11.12 15.22
CA HIS A 238 -2.52 12.02 14.08
C HIS A 238 -3.15 11.36 12.85
N CYS A 239 -3.07 10.04 12.67
CA CYS A 239 -3.53 9.40 11.44
C CYS A 239 -5.04 9.28 11.34
N ALA A 240 -5.68 8.72 12.36
CA ALA A 240 -7.14 8.58 12.38
C ALA A 240 -7.82 9.96 12.37
N THR A 241 -7.29 10.93 13.13
CA THR A 241 -7.77 12.32 13.13
C THR A 241 -7.57 12.98 11.77
N ALA A 242 -6.39 12.83 11.15
CA ALA A 242 -6.11 13.38 9.82
C ALA A 242 -7.04 12.79 8.76
N LEU A 243 -7.21 11.46 8.76
CA LEU A 243 -8.14 10.76 7.86
C LEU A 243 -9.56 11.28 8.02
N LYS A 244 -10.07 11.40 9.24
CA LYS A 244 -11.39 11.98 9.50
C LYS A 244 -11.50 13.40 8.94
N ARG A 245 -10.53 14.27 9.24
CA ARG A 245 -10.52 15.66 8.77
C ARG A 245 -10.49 15.73 7.24
N VAL A 246 -9.69 14.91 6.60
CA VAL A 246 -9.59 14.82 5.14
C VAL A 246 -10.91 14.31 4.55
N ASN A 247 -11.52 13.29 5.15
CA ASN A 247 -12.84 12.79 4.73
C ASN A 247 -13.89 13.90 4.76
N GLU A 248 -14.01 14.62 5.89
CA GLU A 248 -14.98 15.72 6.05
C GLU A 248 -14.76 16.86 5.04
N VAL A 249 -13.50 17.16 4.68
CA VAL A 249 -13.19 18.19 3.69
C VAL A 249 -13.48 17.69 2.28
N VAL A 250 -13.02 16.49 1.93
CA VAL A 250 -13.22 15.92 0.58
C VAL A 250 -14.70 15.71 0.31
N ASP A 251 -15.51 15.28 1.28
CA ASP A 251 -16.96 15.14 1.12
C ASP A 251 -17.64 16.48 0.77
N LYS A 252 -17.19 17.59 1.39
CA LYS A 252 -17.70 18.94 1.09
C LYS A 252 -17.29 19.41 -0.30
N VAL A 253 -16.02 19.21 -0.67
CA VAL A 253 -15.51 19.55 -2.01
C VAL A 253 -16.19 18.69 -3.07
N GLN A 254 -16.44 17.41 -2.79
CA GLN A 254 -17.18 16.52 -3.68
C GLN A 254 -18.60 17.03 -3.91
N HIS A 255 -19.31 17.46 -2.86
CA HIS A 255 -20.66 18.01 -2.99
C HIS A 255 -20.69 19.26 -3.87
N GLU A 256 -19.65 20.09 -3.84
CA GLU A 256 -19.56 21.32 -4.63
C GLU A 256 -19.25 21.07 -6.12
N TYR A 257 -18.28 20.20 -6.41
CA TYR A 257 -17.82 19.98 -7.79
C TYR A 257 -18.45 18.75 -8.48
N GLY A 258 -19.06 17.84 -7.73
CA GLY A 258 -19.84 16.72 -8.27
C GLY A 258 -19.03 15.55 -8.86
N PHE A 259 -17.81 15.29 -8.36
CA PHE A 259 -16.96 14.21 -8.87
C PHE A 259 -17.18 12.84 -8.19
N GLY A 260 -16.68 11.78 -8.85
CA GLY A 260 -16.86 10.39 -8.41
C GLY A 260 -15.83 9.88 -7.39
N ALA A 261 -16.09 8.67 -6.88
CA ALA A 261 -15.32 8.06 -5.78
C ALA A 261 -13.81 7.90 -6.06
N SER A 262 -13.40 7.65 -7.30
CA SER A 262 -11.97 7.56 -7.65
C SER A 262 -11.25 8.89 -7.44
N LEU A 263 -11.88 10.03 -7.78
CA LEU A 263 -11.29 11.34 -7.51
C LEU A 263 -11.31 11.64 -6.01
N CYS A 264 -12.37 11.27 -5.28
CA CYS A 264 -12.38 11.38 -3.82
C CYS A 264 -11.21 10.61 -3.20
N GLY A 265 -10.96 9.37 -3.63
CA GLY A 265 -9.82 8.57 -3.16
C GLY A 265 -8.49 9.25 -3.41
N LEU A 266 -8.25 9.78 -4.61
CA LEU A 266 -7.02 10.52 -4.93
C LEU A 266 -6.88 11.79 -4.07
N LEU A 267 -7.94 12.59 -3.94
CA LEU A 267 -7.93 13.80 -3.12
C LEU A 267 -7.69 13.48 -1.64
N LYS A 268 -8.27 12.39 -1.14
CA LYS A 268 -8.05 11.92 0.23
C LYS A 268 -6.58 11.55 0.46
N ILE A 269 -5.96 10.85 -0.48
CA ILE A 269 -4.52 10.56 -0.40
C ILE A 269 -3.73 11.89 -0.39
N ILE A 270 -3.96 12.80 -1.33
CA ILE A 270 -3.25 14.10 -1.38
C ILE A 270 -3.45 14.93 -0.10
N GLY A 271 -4.68 14.99 0.41
CA GLY A 271 -5.03 15.69 1.64
C GLY A 271 -4.30 15.11 2.85
N GLN A 272 -4.20 13.78 2.95
CA GLN A 272 -3.44 13.11 3.99
C GLN A 272 -1.94 13.48 3.92
N TYR A 273 -1.37 13.51 2.71
CA TYR A 273 0.00 13.98 2.49
C TYR A 273 0.19 15.44 2.92
N PHE A 274 -0.77 16.32 2.64
CA PHE A 274 -0.68 17.72 3.06
C PHE A 274 -0.65 17.86 4.58
N ILE A 275 -1.54 17.15 5.31
CA ILE A 275 -1.56 17.21 6.77
C ILE A 275 -0.22 16.76 7.32
N LEU A 276 0.23 15.57 6.89
CA LEU A 276 1.44 14.96 7.44
C LEU A 276 2.71 15.73 7.08
N ALA A 277 2.82 16.23 5.85
CA ALA A 277 3.95 17.07 5.43
C ALA A 277 4.00 18.41 6.18
N ASN A 278 2.85 18.93 6.63
CA ASN A 278 2.77 20.13 7.46
C ASN A 278 3.04 19.84 8.95
N GLU A 279 3.07 18.58 9.34
CA GLU A 279 3.43 18.11 10.67
C GLU A 279 4.90 17.71 10.74
N LYS A 280 5.37 17.35 11.94
CA LYS A 280 6.75 16.90 12.13
C LYS A 280 6.80 15.43 11.71
N LEU A 281 7.44 15.14 10.59
CA LEU A 281 7.58 13.76 10.11
C LEU A 281 8.45 12.93 11.06
N ASP A 282 8.07 11.66 11.26
CA ASP A 282 8.79 10.72 12.12
C ASP A 282 9.93 9.96 11.40
N SER A 283 9.97 9.96 10.05
CA SER A 283 11.06 9.29 9.32
C SER A 283 11.16 9.67 7.84
N TYR A 284 10.07 9.63 7.05
CA TYR A 284 10.14 9.77 5.59
C TYR A 284 9.20 10.84 5.01
N PRO A 285 9.59 11.55 3.92
CA PRO A 285 8.74 12.53 3.26
C PRO A 285 7.40 11.95 2.80
N LYS A 286 7.39 10.68 2.34
CA LYS A 286 6.18 10.01 1.87
C LYS A 286 5.53 9.01 2.82
N SER A 287 5.99 8.87 4.07
CA SER A 287 5.30 7.99 5.01
C SER A 287 3.98 8.63 5.44
N MET A 288 2.84 8.15 4.93
CA MET A 288 1.63 8.21 5.75
C MET A 288 1.73 7.05 6.72
N PRO A 289 1.57 7.25 8.04
CA PRO A 289 1.60 6.12 8.93
C PRO A 289 0.49 5.18 8.49
N SER A 290 0.92 3.96 8.16
CA SER A 290 0.12 2.83 7.72
C SER A 290 -0.34 2.70 6.26
N ILE A 291 -0.21 3.73 5.40
CA ILE A 291 -0.46 3.57 3.94
C ILE A 291 0.55 4.38 3.13
N LEU A 292 1.13 3.78 2.10
CA LEU A 292 2.13 4.42 1.25
C LEU A 292 1.79 4.19 -0.21
N ALA A 293 1.76 5.27 -1.00
CA ALA A 293 1.60 5.19 -2.45
C ALA A 293 2.92 4.76 -3.13
N ARG A 294 2.93 3.59 -3.78
CA ARG A 294 4.08 3.08 -4.55
C ARG A 294 4.03 3.53 -6.01
N THR A 295 2.84 3.68 -6.58
CA THR A 295 2.59 4.32 -7.88
C THR A 295 2.64 5.85 -7.75
N ASP A 296 3.09 6.55 -8.79
CA ASP A 296 3.21 8.01 -8.76
C ASP A 296 1.86 8.74 -8.93
N PHE A 297 1.75 9.92 -8.30
CA PHE A 297 0.49 10.69 -8.28
C PHE A 297 0.04 11.18 -9.65
N ALA A 298 1.00 11.46 -10.56
CA ALA A 298 0.70 11.85 -11.93
C ALA A 298 -0.04 10.75 -12.70
N SER A 299 0.39 9.51 -12.50
CA SER A 299 -0.22 8.33 -13.11
C SER A 299 -1.59 8.05 -12.49
N MET A 300 -1.73 8.21 -11.17
CA MET A 300 -3.06 8.14 -10.52
C MET A 300 -4.02 9.20 -11.07
N TYR A 301 -3.59 10.45 -11.19
CA TYR A 301 -4.40 11.54 -11.75
C TYR A 301 -4.83 11.26 -13.19
N ARG A 302 -3.89 10.82 -14.04
CA ARG A 302 -4.18 10.42 -15.43
C ARG A 302 -5.15 9.24 -15.49
N PHE A 303 -5.06 8.30 -14.56
CA PHE A 303 -5.99 7.18 -14.49
C PHE A 303 -7.40 7.63 -14.09
N VAL A 304 -7.54 8.57 -13.14
CA VAL A 304 -8.85 9.16 -12.84
C VAL A 304 -9.40 9.89 -14.07
N SER A 305 -8.57 10.64 -14.79
CA SER A 305 -8.96 11.39 -15.99
C SER A 305 -9.47 10.54 -17.15
N THR A 306 -9.04 9.29 -17.25
CA THR A 306 -9.54 8.36 -18.28
C THR A 306 -10.79 7.60 -17.86
N GLN A 307 -11.08 7.49 -16.56
CA GLN A 307 -12.23 6.72 -16.05
C GLN A 307 -13.54 7.49 -15.94
N THR A 308 -13.48 8.81 -15.95
CA THR A 308 -14.64 9.67 -15.71
C THR A 308 -15.08 10.40 -16.97
N SER A 309 -16.39 10.46 -17.17
CA SER A 309 -17.01 11.26 -18.23
C SER A 309 -17.00 12.76 -17.91
N ASP A 310 -16.78 13.15 -16.65
CA ASP A 310 -16.79 14.54 -16.21
C ASP A 310 -15.39 15.12 -16.17
N ALA A 311 -14.88 15.57 -17.31
CA ALA A 311 -13.53 16.15 -17.41
C ALA A 311 -13.39 17.53 -16.75
N ARG A 312 -14.47 18.14 -16.23
CA ARG A 312 -14.44 19.54 -15.72
C ARG A 312 -13.47 19.73 -14.56
N TYR A 313 -13.35 18.75 -13.67
CA TYR A 313 -12.38 18.84 -12.57
C TYR A 313 -10.92 18.86 -13.05
N LEU A 314 -10.61 18.47 -14.30
CA LEU A 314 -9.25 18.59 -14.84
C LEU A 314 -8.87 20.06 -15.04
N GLU A 315 -9.83 20.89 -15.43
CA GLU A 315 -9.67 22.34 -15.55
C GLU A 315 -9.60 22.98 -14.17
N ASP A 316 -10.40 22.49 -13.21
CA ASP A 316 -10.48 23.01 -11.85
C ASP A 316 -9.49 22.36 -10.86
N TRP A 317 -8.58 21.49 -11.31
CA TRP A 317 -7.73 20.66 -10.43
C TRP A 317 -7.02 21.45 -9.33
N LEU A 318 -6.41 22.57 -9.71
CA LEU A 318 -5.71 23.43 -8.75
C LEU A 318 -6.68 24.16 -7.82
N ALA A 319 -7.85 24.57 -8.31
CA ALA A 319 -8.87 25.24 -7.50
C ALA A 319 -9.44 24.29 -6.44
N ILE A 320 -9.79 23.07 -6.84
CA ILE A 320 -10.27 21.99 -5.97
C ILE A 320 -9.26 21.72 -4.85
N ILE A 321 -7.98 21.56 -5.20
CA ILE A 321 -6.95 21.28 -4.19
C ILE A 321 -6.63 22.49 -3.33
N SER A 322 -6.64 23.71 -3.89
CA SER A 322 -6.47 24.93 -3.10
C SER A 322 -7.58 25.06 -2.06
N GLN A 323 -8.83 24.84 -2.46
CA GLN A 323 -9.97 24.86 -1.55
C GLN A 323 -9.87 23.78 -0.48
N MET A 324 -9.51 22.54 -0.86
CA MET A 324 -9.25 21.46 0.09
C MET A 324 -8.17 21.88 1.10
N ASN A 325 -7.04 22.42 0.63
CA ASN A 325 -5.94 22.89 1.47
C ASN A 325 -6.37 23.99 2.45
N ASP A 326 -7.18 24.94 2.00
CA ASP A 326 -7.69 26.04 2.83
C ASP A 326 -8.62 25.51 3.92
N MET A 327 -9.51 24.57 3.59
CA MET A 327 -10.40 23.90 4.55
C MET A 327 -9.63 23.02 5.54
N LEU A 328 -8.52 22.42 5.09
CA LEU A 328 -7.57 21.72 5.95
C LEU A 328 -6.69 22.67 6.80
N GLY A 329 -6.75 23.99 6.60
CA GLY A 329 -6.04 24.97 7.42
C GLY A 329 -4.52 24.75 7.46
N ILE A 330 -3.94 24.27 6.36
CA ILE A 330 -2.50 23.90 6.25
C ILE A 330 -1.64 25.12 5.87
N GLY A 331 -2.28 26.26 5.60
CA GLY A 331 -1.66 27.50 5.18
C GLY A 331 -1.56 27.60 3.65
N PRO A 332 -1.03 28.70 3.12
CA PRO A 332 -1.04 28.98 1.68
C PRO A 332 -0.36 27.90 0.81
N MET A 333 -0.87 27.71 -0.41
CA MET A 333 -0.35 26.75 -1.40
C MET A 333 1.08 27.07 -1.87
N ASN A 334 1.52 28.32 -1.77
CA ASN A 334 2.86 28.75 -2.14
C ASN A 334 3.92 28.50 -1.04
N LEU A 335 3.53 27.99 0.13
CA LEU A 335 4.47 27.53 1.15
C LEU A 335 5.11 26.19 0.76
N PRO A 336 6.31 25.87 1.29
CA PRO A 336 6.93 24.57 1.13
C PRO A 336 5.96 23.45 1.54
N LEU A 337 5.94 22.36 0.77
CA LEU A 337 5.13 21.17 1.07
C LEU A 337 5.48 20.64 2.47
N TYR A 338 6.78 20.54 2.78
CA TYR A 338 7.32 20.17 4.08
C TYR A 338 7.76 21.40 4.88
N SER A 339 6.79 22.20 5.31
CA SER A 339 7.01 23.47 6.03
C SER A 339 7.83 23.33 7.31
N LYS A 340 7.85 22.13 7.91
CA LYS A 340 8.62 21.79 9.11
C LYS A 340 9.88 20.97 8.84
N GLY A 341 10.25 20.75 7.59
CA GLY A 341 11.45 19.99 7.21
C GLY A 341 11.30 18.47 7.33
N ILE A 342 11.94 17.74 6.41
CA ILE A 342 11.94 16.26 6.42
C ILE A 342 12.96 15.65 7.39
N TYR A 343 13.98 16.41 7.77
CA TYR A 343 15.09 15.96 8.61
C TYR A 343 14.89 16.24 10.10
N ASN A 344 13.74 16.77 10.48
CA ASN A 344 13.45 17.10 11.86
C ASN A 344 12.92 15.90 12.67
N SER A 345 12.96 14.67 12.15
CA SER A 345 12.48 13.50 12.90
C SER A 345 13.40 13.12 14.07
N TRP A 346 12.84 12.47 15.10
CA TRP A 346 13.63 11.99 16.23
C TRP A 346 14.58 10.84 15.83
N ARG A 347 14.21 10.05 14.79
CA ARG A 347 15.07 9.02 14.17
C ARG A 347 16.21 9.63 13.34
N ALA A 348 15.97 10.75 12.68
CA ALA A 348 17.00 11.50 11.94
C ALA A 348 18.06 12.18 12.85
N GLY A 349 18.01 11.92 14.17
CA GLY A 349 18.90 12.47 15.19
C GLY A 349 20.36 12.48 14.79
N LYS A 350 21.08 13.58 15.12
CA LYS A 350 22.50 13.91 14.82
C LYS A 350 22.98 13.79 13.36
N TYR A 351 22.57 12.79 12.58
CA TYR A 351 23.01 12.52 11.20
C TYR A 351 22.47 13.54 10.19
N TYR A 352 21.28 14.08 10.42
CA TYR A 352 20.68 15.10 9.54
C TYR A 352 20.53 16.46 10.22
N SER A 353 20.97 16.61 11.48
CA SER A 353 20.95 17.91 12.17
C SER A 353 21.87 18.90 11.45
N GLY A 354 21.29 20.00 10.95
CA GLY A 354 22.02 21.05 10.22
C GLY A 354 22.07 20.87 8.69
N LYS A 355 21.50 19.78 8.14
CA LYS A 355 21.30 19.67 6.68
C LYS A 355 20.16 20.60 6.26
N GLN A 356 20.38 21.35 5.18
CA GLN A 356 19.32 22.15 4.56
C GLN A 356 18.20 21.23 4.06
N ASN A 357 16.94 21.58 4.30
CA ASN A 357 15.82 20.80 3.81
C ASN A 357 15.79 20.88 2.27
N ILE A 358 16.11 19.77 1.63
CA ILE A 358 16.22 19.66 0.17
C ILE A 358 14.88 19.84 -0.53
N LEU A 359 13.76 19.73 0.20
CA LEU A 359 12.40 19.90 -0.30
C LEU A 359 11.82 21.29 -0.05
N ASP A 360 12.58 22.24 0.49
CA ASP A 360 12.11 23.62 0.70
C ASP A 360 11.67 24.31 -0.60
N VAL A 361 12.26 23.90 -1.73
CA VAL A 361 11.94 24.42 -3.07
C VAL A 361 10.64 23.86 -3.66
N LEU A 362 10.11 22.78 -3.07
CA LEU A 362 8.89 22.13 -3.54
C LEU A 362 7.69 22.66 -2.76
N THR A 363 7.06 23.70 -3.28
CA THR A 363 5.78 24.21 -2.74
C THR A 363 4.61 23.27 -3.05
N ARG A 364 3.53 23.34 -2.27
CA ARG A 364 2.30 22.55 -2.51
C ARG A 364 1.71 22.82 -3.89
N GLU A 365 1.62 24.10 -4.27
CA GLU A 365 1.12 24.52 -5.59
C GLU A 365 1.93 23.90 -6.72
N ARG A 366 3.26 24.02 -6.66
CA ARG A 366 4.16 23.47 -7.66
C ARG A 366 3.97 21.97 -7.82
N TRP A 367 3.94 21.22 -6.71
CA TRP A 367 3.76 19.77 -6.76
C TRP A 367 2.43 19.37 -7.40
N VAL A 368 1.33 20.00 -6.98
CA VAL A 368 -0.02 19.74 -7.49
C VAL A 368 -0.16 20.08 -8.97
N ARG A 369 0.40 21.21 -9.40
CA ARG A 369 0.40 21.62 -10.81
C ARG A 369 1.18 20.63 -11.67
N LYS A 370 2.30 20.11 -11.16
CA LYS A 370 3.13 19.15 -11.90
C LYS A 370 2.43 17.81 -12.07
N ILE A 371 1.61 17.36 -11.10
CA ILE A 371 0.81 16.15 -11.21
C ILE A 371 -0.10 16.19 -12.45
N SER A 372 -0.80 17.30 -12.68
CA SER A 372 -1.67 17.45 -13.87
C SER A 372 -0.88 17.58 -15.18
N GLU A 373 0.37 18.04 -15.13
CA GLU A 373 1.33 18.02 -16.24
C GLU A 373 1.97 16.64 -16.49
N GLY A 374 1.55 15.60 -15.75
CA GLY A 374 2.09 14.24 -15.89
C GLY A 374 3.40 14.00 -15.15
N LYS A 375 3.73 14.83 -14.15
CA LYS A 375 4.97 14.76 -13.37
C LYS A 375 4.70 14.75 -11.86
N ASP A 376 5.02 13.64 -11.19
CA ASP A 376 5.13 13.64 -9.73
C ASP A 376 6.54 14.09 -9.30
N GLU A 377 6.68 15.34 -8.84
CA GLU A 377 7.97 15.88 -8.36
C GLU A 377 8.43 15.25 -7.03
N LEU A 378 7.59 14.47 -6.35
CA LEU A 378 8.01 13.59 -5.26
C LEU A 378 8.42 12.20 -5.78
N THR A 379 9.35 12.16 -6.73
CA THR A 379 9.96 10.92 -7.26
C THR A 379 11.48 11.05 -7.30
N GLU A 380 12.20 9.95 -7.05
CA GLU A 380 13.68 9.94 -6.94
C GLU A 380 14.38 10.61 -8.12
N ARG A 381 13.84 10.45 -9.34
CA ARG A 381 14.36 11.03 -10.59
C ARG A 381 14.55 12.55 -10.57
N TYR A 382 13.84 13.27 -9.70
CA TYR A 382 13.94 14.73 -9.59
C TYR A 382 14.92 15.20 -8.51
N PHE A 383 15.64 14.25 -7.90
CA PHE A 383 16.69 14.49 -6.92
C PHE A 383 17.96 13.68 -7.28
N PRO A 384 18.55 13.91 -8.47
CA PRO A 384 19.63 13.07 -9.01
C PRO A 384 20.93 13.11 -8.18
N ASP A 385 21.13 14.15 -7.37
CA ASP A 385 22.28 14.28 -6.47
C ASP A 385 22.13 13.46 -5.17
N ARG A 386 21.14 12.57 -5.11
CA ARG A 386 20.78 11.78 -3.91
C ARG A 386 20.84 10.29 -4.23
N GLU A 387 21.32 9.53 -3.25
CA GLU A 387 21.33 8.07 -3.36
C GLU A 387 19.90 7.52 -3.24
N ALA A 388 19.44 6.83 -4.29
CA ALA A 388 18.17 6.12 -4.33
C ALA A 388 18.08 5.09 -3.18
N GLY A 389 16.89 4.92 -2.61
CA GLY A 389 16.71 4.03 -1.45
C GLY A 389 17.39 4.49 -0.16
N LYS A 390 17.80 5.77 -0.06
CA LYS A 390 18.22 6.42 1.19
C LYS A 390 17.27 7.54 1.63
N GLU A 391 17.57 8.79 1.28
CA GLU A 391 16.80 9.96 1.74
C GLU A 391 15.40 10.05 1.09
N LEU A 392 15.14 9.26 0.06
CA LEU A 392 13.95 9.31 -0.81
C LEU A 392 13.25 7.96 -0.94
N GLU A 393 13.56 7.00 -0.05
CA GLU A 393 12.90 5.70 -0.05
C GLU A 393 11.38 5.89 -0.07
N SER A 394 10.70 5.07 -0.88
CA SER A 394 9.24 5.10 -1.05
C SER A 394 8.65 6.26 -1.86
N MET A 395 9.45 6.97 -2.68
CA MET A 395 8.97 8.04 -3.55
C MET A 395 8.44 7.55 -4.91
N GLY A 396 7.27 6.90 -4.93
CA GLY A 396 6.64 6.51 -6.20
C GLY A 396 7.54 5.62 -7.07
N ARG A 397 8.26 4.68 -6.43
CA ARG A 397 9.29 3.81 -7.06
C ARG A 397 8.75 3.04 -8.28
N MET A 398 7.45 2.77 -8.30
CA MET A 398 6.80 2.08 -9.41
C MET A 398 6.49 3.02 -10.59
N HIS A 399 6.71 4.34 -10.45
CA HIS A 399 6.40 5.35 -11.47
C HIS A 399 4.96 5.21 -11.99
N ASP A 400 4.80 4.87 -13.27
CA ASP A 400 3.51 4.65 -13.93
C ASP A 400 3.03 3.20 -13.88
N HIS A 401 3.80 2.30 -13.27
CA HIS A 401 3.38 0.93 -13.05
C HIS A 401 2.22 0.87 -12.05
N MET A 402 1.23 0.09 -12.44
CA MET A 402 -0.05 -0.15 -11.79
C MET A 402 -0.33 -1.64 -11.92
N ASP A 403 -0.98 -2.20 -10.91
CA ASP A 403 -1.47 -3.58 -11.01
C ASP A 403 -2.68 -3.60 -11.95
N ASP A 404 -2.70 -4.57 -12.86
CA ASP A 404 -3.92 -4.89 -13.58
C ASP A 404 -4.98 -5.36 -12.58
N LEU A 405 -6.26 -5.10 -12.84
CA LEU A 405 -7.36 -5.53 -11.97
C LEU A 405 -7.95 -6.86 -12.38
N ASP A 406 -7.60 -7.28 -13.59
CA ASP A 406 -8.38 -8.12 -14.48
C ASP A 406 -7.38 -8.71 -15.50
N PRO A 407 -7.40 -10.00 -15.89
CA PRO A 407 -6.40 -10.60 -16.78
C PRO A 407 -6.50 -10.07 -18.20
N LEU A 408 -7.53 -9.29 -18.53
CA LEU A 408 -7.59 -8.58 -19.81
C LEU A 408 -6.80 -7.25 -19.72
N GLY A 409 -6.33 -6.85 -18.54
CA GLY A 409 -5.61 -5.61 -18.29
C GLY A 409 -6.43 -4.34 -18.57
N LEU A 410 -7.76 -4.46 -18.59
CA LEU A 410 -8.67 -3.37 -18.97
C LEU A 410 -8.89 -2.39 -17.82
N SER A 411 -8.75 -2.87 -16.61
CA SER A 411 -8.85 -2.14 -15.37
C SER A 411 -7.49 -2.21 -14.66
N LYS A 412 -7.11 -1.13 -13.97
CA LYS A 412 -5.82 -1.02 -13.28
C LYS A 412 -6.00 -0.42 -11.89
N ALA A 413 -4.99 -0.53 -11.05
CA ALA A 413 -4.85 0.32 -9.88
C ALA A 413 -3.45 0.78 -9.57
N PRO A 414 -3.37 1.94 -8.91
CA PRO A 414 -2.19 2.28 -8.16
C PRO A 414 -1.87 1.21 -7.09
N ILE A 415 -0.58 0.97 -6.90
CA ILE A 415 -0.04 0.06 -5.91
C ILE A 415 0.17 0.84 -4.60
N PHE A 416 -0.32 0.27 -3.51
CA PHE A 416 -0.17 0.81 -2.16
C PHE A 416 0.53 -0.22 -1.27
N GLU A 417 1.33 0.28 -0.33
CA GLU A 417 1.92 -0.50 0.74
C GLU A 417 1.24 -0.09 2.07
N PHE A 418 0.57 -1.03 2.71
CA PHE A 418 0.06 -0.90 4.06
C PHE A 418 1.22 -1.20 5.02
N ARG A 419 1.62 -0.24 5.84
CA ARG A 419 2.82 -0.33 6.71
C ARG A 419 2.43 -0.37 8.18
N ASP A 420 3.39 -0.70 9.04
CA ASP A 420 3.21 -0.63 10.50
C ASP A 420 1.96 -1.37 11.00
N ILE A 421 1.50 -2.39 10.27
CA ILE A 421 0.26 -3.09 10.59
C ILE A 421 0.55 -4.04 11.76
N ASP A 422 -0.13 -3.83 12.87
CA ASP A 422 -0.01 -4.58 14.14
C ASP A 422 1.43 -4.98 14.49
N LYS A 423 2.06 -4.17 15.33
CA LYS A 423 3.44 -4.35 15.75
C LYS A 423 3.48 -5.44 16.80
N ARG A 424 3.84 -6.66 16.36
CA ARG A 424 4.14 -7.89 17.15
C ARG A 424 3.09 -9.00 17.04
N ILE A 425 2.62 -9.29 15.84
CA ILE A 425 1.84 -10.50 15.59
C ILE A 425 2.74 -11.73 15.79
N HIS A 426 2.31 -12.65 16.65
CA HIS A 426 3.06 -13.89 16.91
C HIS A 426 3.07 -14.77 15.65
N TYR A 427 4.17 -15.48 15.39
CA TYR A 427 4.31 -16.25 14.15
C TYR A 427 3.18 -17.27 13.94
N THR A 428 2.59 -17.81 15.01
CA THR A 428 1.45 -18.74 14.92
C THR A 428 0.17 -18.13 14.34
N GLU A 429 0.09 -16.81 14.21
CA GLU A 429 -1.09 -16.06 13.76
C GLU A 429 -0.90 -15.42 12.38
N TRP A 430 0.31 -15.50 11.82
CA TRP A 430 0.69 -14.87 10.56
C TRP A 430 -0.19 -15.28 9.39
N GLN A 431 -0.50 -16.58 9.26
CA GLN A 431 -1.38 -17.07 8.21
C GLN A 431 -2.80 -16.48 8.30
N SER A 432 -3.41 -16.52 9.49
CA SER A 432 -4.75 -15.96 9.68
C SER A 432 -4.79 -14.46 9.41
N PHE A 433 -3.73 -13.75 9.79
CA PHE A 433 -3.60 -12.33 9.56
C PHE A 433 -3.49 -12.00 8.06
N ALA A 434 -2.57 -12.66 7.36
CA ALA A 434 -2.38 -12.47 5.92
C ALA A 434 -3.65 -12.81 5.14
N GLN A 435 -4.37 -13.87 5.53
CA GLN A 435 -5.67 -14.22 4.96
C GLN A 435 -6.72 -13.12 5.18
N ALA A 436 -6.82 -12.56 6.40
CA ALA A 436 -7.76 -11.48 6.70
C ALA A 436 -7.47 -10.24 5.84
N MET A 437 -6.20 -9.87 5.71
CA MET A 437 -5.77 -8.75 4.86
C MET A 437 -6.08 -9.01 3.38
N PHE A 438 -5.75 -10.20 2.87
CA PHE A 438 -6.04 -10.62 1.49
C PHE A 438 -7.53 -10.48 1.17
N LEU A 439 -8.39 -11.06 2.01
CA LEU A 439 -9.84 -11.06 1.79
C LEU A 439 -10.44 -9.67 1.94
N TRP A 440 -9.95 -8.86 2.87
CA TRP A 440 -10.40 -7.49 3.06
C TRP A 440 -10.06 -6.61 1.85
N VAL A 441 -8.82 -6.63 1.36
CA VAL A 441 -8.42 -5.87 0.17
C VAL A 441 -9.21 -6.34 -1.06
N GLN A 442 -9.35 -7.65 -1.26
CA GLN A 442 -10.15 -8.22 -2.34
C GLN A 442 -11.61 -7.73 -2.31
N ALA A 443 -12.25 -7.77 -1.14
CA ALA A 443 -13.62 -7.30 -1.00
C ALA A 443 -13.74 -5.80 -1.28
N LYS A 444 -12.81 -4.98 -0.79
CA LYS A 444 -12.76 -3.54 -1.07
C LYS A 444 -12.61 -3.24 -2.55
N ASN A 445 -11.72 -3.93 -3.23
CA ASN A 445 -11.51 -3.79 -4.67
C ASN A 445 -12.75 -4.17 -5.49
N ASN A 446 -13.53 -5.14 -5.02
CA ASN A 446 -14.80 -5.56 -5.62
C ASN A 446 -15.98 -4.65 -5.26
N GLY A 447 -15.74 -3.53 -4.54
CA GLY A 447 -16.80 -2.61 -4.11
C GLY A 447 -17.75 -3.22 -3.07
N GLN A 448 -17.33 -4.29 -2.40
CA GLN A 448 -18.12 -4.96 -1.37
C GLN A 448 -17.93 -4.25 -0.02
N GLU A 449 -18.99 -4.21 0.77
CA GLU A 449 -18.89 -3.81 2.17
C GLU A 449 -18.18 -4.92 2.94
N ALA A 450 -16.94 -4.65 3.33
CA ALA A 450 -16.13 -5.52 4.16
C ALA A 450 -15.39 -4.70 5.21
N PHE A 451 -15.32 -5.23 6.42
CA PHE A 451 -14.60 -4.65 7.53
C PHE A 451 -13.42 -5.56 7.86
N PHE A 452 -12.28 -4.95 8.16
CA PHE A 452 -11.12 -5.71 8.57
C PHE A 452 -11.39 -6.34 9.95
N ASN A 453 -11.18 -7.65 10.03
CA ASN A 453 -11.33 -8.43 11.26
C ASN A 453 -10.11 -9.33 11.41
N ASP A 454 -9.25 -8.99 12.37
CA ASP A 454 -8.06 -9.76 12.74
C ASP A 454 -8.38 -11.08 13.45
N LYS A 455 -9.61 -11.22 13.98
CA LYS A 455 -10.01 -12.43 14.69
C LYS A 455 -10.44 -13.50 13.69
N LYS A 456 -9.68 -14.61 13.75
CA LYS A 456 -9.90 -15.92 13.11
C LYS A 456 -11.30 -16.10 12.53
N GLY A 457 -11.34 -16.40 11.23
CA GLY A 457 -12.56 -16.85 10.56
C GLY A 457 -13.33 -17.85 11.42
N GLN A 458 -14.56 -17.46 11.76
CA GLN A 458 -15.64 -18.39 12.06
C GLN A 458 -16.43 -18.63 10.79
#